data_AF-A0A8T3LWJ2-F1
#
_entry.id   AF-A0A8T3LWJ2-F1
#
_cell.length_a   1.000
_cell.length_b   1.000
_cell.length_c   1.000
_cell.angle_alpha   90.00
_cell.angle_beta   90.00
_cell.angle_gamma   90.00
#
_symmetry.space_group_name_H-M   'P 1'
#
loop_
_entity.id
_entity.type
_entity.pdbx_description
1 polymer ?
#
loop_
_entity_poly.entity_id
_entity_poly.type
_entity_poly.pdbx_seq_one_letter_code
_entity_poly.pdbx_strand_id
1 'polypeptide(L)'
;YMLKLHHLVEDKIHARSTGPYSLITQQPLGGKAQFGGQRFGEMEVWALEAYGAANILQELLTVKSDDVMGRVQTYEAIVKGEEIQPPGVPESFKVLIKELQALGLSVEILNENEEEIRFIEDTGSYPLPDLGGINLQGFEE
;
A
#
# COMPACT_ATOMS: atom_id res chain seq x y z
N TYR A 1 -8.15 -26.61 -41.12
CA TYR A 1 -9.10 -25.77 -40.35
C TYR A 1 -8.41 -25.41 -39.04
N MET A 2 -8.30 -24.13 -38.69
CA MET A 2 -7.72 -23.67 -37.41
C MET A 2 -8.80 -23.01 -36.55
N LEU A 3 -8.82 -23.32 -35.26
CA LEU A 3 -9.74 -22.76 -34.28
C LEU A 3 -9.08 -21.58 -33.57
N LYS A 4 -9.75 -20.42 -33.54
CA LYS A 4 -9.34 -19.27 -32.71
C LYS A 4 -9.96 -19.41 -31.32
N LEU A 5 -9.11 -19.39 -30.29
CA LEU A 5 -9.54 -19.41 -28.89
C LEU A 5 -9.91 -18.00 -28.40
N HIS A 6 -10.76 -17.92 -27.38
CA HIS A 6 -11.28 -16.66 -26.81
C HIS A 6 -10.23 -15.85 -26.01
N HIS A 7 -8.98 -16.30 -25.92
CA HIS A 7 -7.96 -15.60 -25.14
C HIS A 7 -7.27 -14.52 -25.97
N LEU A 8 -7.90 -13.35 -26.04
CA LEU A 8 -7.32 -12.17 -26.69
C LEU A 8 -6.46 -11.38 -25.71
N VAL A 9 -5.42 -10.73 -26.24
CA VAL A 9 -4.53 -9.84 -25.46
C VAL A 9 -5.29 -8.60 -24.99
N GLU A 10 -6.21 -8.09 -25.81
CA GLU A 10 -7.09 -6.96 -25.51
C GLU A 10 -7.84 -7.15 -24.17
N ASP A 11 -8.30 -8.38 -23.90
CA ASP A 11 -9.00 -8.71 -22.66
C ASP A 11 -8.06 -8.88 -21.47
N LYS A 12 -6.77 -9.13 -21.70
CA LYS A 12 -5.80 -9.49 -20.66
C LYS A 12 -4.88 -8.35 -20.22
N ILE A 13 -4.65 -7.36 -21.07
CA ILE A 13 -3.84 -6.20 -20.68
C ILE A 13 -4.54 -5.45 -19.54
N HIS A 14 -3.78 -5.12 -18.50
CA HIS A 14 -4.21 -4.33 -17.36
C HIS A 14 -3.04 -3.51 -16.84
N ALA A 15 -3.30 -2.24 -16.49
CA ALA A 15 -2.33 -1.34 -15.90
C ALA A 15 -3.03 -0.48 -14.85
N ARG A 16 -2.30 -0.14 -13.79
CA ARG A 16 -2.80 0.65 -12.67
C ARG A 16 -1.71 1.59 -12.20
N SER A 17 -2.05 2.86 -12.03
CA SER A 17 -1.22 3.86 -11.35
C SER A 17 -1.74 4.10 -9.93
N THR A 18 -2.98 4.57 -9.80
CA THR A 18 -3.75 4.73 -8.57
C THR A 18 -5.12 4.07 -8.73
N GLY A 19 -5.90 3.94 -7.65
CA GLY A 19 -7.23 3.32 -7.71
C GLY A 19 -7.82 3.07 -6.33
N PRO A 20 -8.90 2.27 -6.25
CA PRO A 20 -9.57 1.98 -4.97
C PRO A 20 -8.71 1.10 -4.07
N TYR A 21 -8.95 1.22 -2.76
CA TYR A 21 -8.26 0.51 -1.69
C TYR A 21 -9.27 -0.18 -0.77
N SER A 22 -8.82 -1.24 -0.10
CA SER A 22 -9.59 -1.94 0.92
C SER A 22 -9.81 -1.04 2.14
N LEU A 23 -11.03 -1.00 2.66
CA LEU A 23 -11.38 -0.20 3.83
C LEU A 23 -10.58 -0.60 5.09
N ILE A 24 -10.31 -1.91 5.25
CA ILE A 24 -9.68 -2.45 6.46
C ILE A 24 -8.16 -2.40 6.35
N THR A 25 -7.61 -3.02 5.30
CA THR A 25 -6.15 -3.20 5.17
C THR A 25 -5.47 -2.07 4.44
N GLN A 26 -6.21 -1.12 3.86
CA GLN A 26 -5.70 -0.03 3.02
C GLN A 26 -4.85 -0.49 1.82
N GLN A 27 -4.89 -1.78 1.48
CA GLN A 27 -4.21 -2.34 0.32
C GLN A 27 -5.03 -2.14 -0.96
N PRO A 28 -4.38 -2.06 -2.13
CA PRO A 28 -5.05 -2.11 -3.42
C PRO A 28 -6.04 -3.26 -3.55
N LEU A 29 -7.23 -3.00 -4.11
CA LEU A 29 -8.18 -4.06 -4.44
C LEU A 29 -7.61 -5.01 -5.51
N GLY A 30 -8.14 -6.23 -5.59
CA GLY A 30 -7.73 -7.24 -6.55
C GLY A 30 -8.57 -7.24 -7.82
N GLY A 31 -7.94 -7.60 -8.95
CA GLY A 31 -8.64 -7.93 -10.18
C GLY A 31 -8.86 -6.76 -11.14
N LYS A 32 -8.82 -7.07 -12.45
CA LYS A 32 -8.95 -6.09 -13.54
C LYS A 32 -10.26 -5.29 -13.50
N ALA A 33 -11.37 -5.94 -13.14
CA ALA A 33 -12.69 -5.31 -13.12
C ALA A 33 -12.83 -4.19 -12.08
N GLN A 34 -12.05 -4.22 -11.01
CA GLN A 34 -12.07 -3.24 -9.92
C GLN A 34 -10.92 -2.23 -10.02
N PHE A 35 -10.26 -2.14 -11.19
CA PHE A 35 -9.01 -1.40 -11.35
C PHE A 35 -7.98 -1.77 -10.26
N GLY A 36 -7.92 -3.07 -9.96
CA GLY A 36 -7.12 -3.61 -8.87
C GLY A 36 -5.62 -3.68 -9.17
N GLY A 37 -4.82 -3.71 -8.11
CA GLY A 37 -3.38 -3.87 -8.19
C GLY A 37 -2.95 -5.29 -8.53
N GLN A 38 -1.68 -5.43 -8.93
CA GLN A 38 -1.05 -6.74 -9.03
C GLN A 38 -0.64 -7.20 -7.64
N ARG A 39 -0.87 -8.49 -7.34
CA ARG A 39 -0.37 -9.09 -6.11
C ARG A 39 1.15 -9.25 -6.21
N PHE A 40 1.86 -8.66 -5.27
CA PHE A 40 3.25 -8.98 -4.98
C PHE A 40 3.26 -10.00 -3.83
N GLY A 41 3.61 -11.25 -4.14
CA GLY A 41 3.53 -12.36 -3.21
C GLY A 41 4.85 -12.66 -2.51
N GLU A 42 4.80 -13.66 -1.64
CA GLU A 42 5.94 -14.13 -0.84
C GLU A 42 7.11 -14.58 -1.72
N MET A 43 6.84 -15.24 -2.85
CA MET A 43 7.88 -15.68 -3.78
C MET A 43 8.59 -14.50 -4.45
N GLU A 44 7.87 -13.43 -4.78
CA GLU A 44 8.46 -12.23 -5.36
C GLU A 44 9.23 -11.41 -4.30
N VAL A 45 8.79 -11.41 -3.04
CA VAL A 45 9.56 -10.87 -1.91
C VAL A 45 10.91 -11.57 -1.80
N TRP A 46 10.92 -12.91 -1.78
CA TRP A 46 12.17 -13.68 -1.73
C TRP A 46 13.11 -13.36 -2.89
N ALA A 47 12.55 -13.14 -4.10
CA ALA A 47 13.35 -12.76 -5.24
C ALA A 47 14.07 -11.43 -4.98
N LEU A 48 13.37 -10.39 -4.50
CA LEU A 48 14.00 -9.09 -4.21
C LEU A 48 14.99 -9.14 -3.05
N GLU A 49 14.70 -9.93 -2.02
CA GLU A 49 15.62 -10.17 -0.90
C GLU A 49 16.92 -10.81 -1.38
N ALA A 50 16.83 -11.83 -2.25
CA ALA A 50 18.00 -12.48 -2.84
C ALA A 50 18.84 -11.54 -3.71
N TYR A 51 18.22 -10.56 -4.37
CA TYR A 51 18.92 -9.50 -5.10
C TYR A 51 19.52 -8.42 -4.20
N GLY A 52 19.20 -8.39 -2.91
CA GLY A 52 19.60 -7.31 -2.00
C GLY A 52 18.89 -5.98 -2.30
N ALA A 53 17.73 -6.02 -2.95
CA ALA A 53 16.99 -4.84 -3.40
C ALA A 53 16.12 -4.23 -2.28
N ALA A 54 16.76 -3.87 -1.15
CA ALA A 54 16.07 -3.44 0.08
C ALA A 54 15.13 -2.25 -0.14
N ASN A 55 15.58 -1.21 -0.84
CA ASN A 55 14.77 0.00 -1.09
C ASN A 55 13.55 -0.29 -1.96
N ILE A 56 13.68 -1.16 -2.98
CA ILE A 56 12.58 -1.53 -3.86
C ILE A 56 11.55 -2.37 -3.11
N LEU A 57 12.03 -3.32 -2.28
CA LEU A 57 11.16 -4.12 -1.44
C LEU A 57 10.40 -3.25 -0.44
N GLN A 58 11.09 -2.33 0.23
CA GLN A 58 10.47 -1.40 1.17
C GLN A 58 9.42 -0.53 0.46
N GLU A 59 9.73 0.03 -0.70
CA GLU A 59 8.81 0.85 -1.50
C GLU A 59 7.54 0.08 -1.88
N LEU A 60 7.68 -1.19 -2.30
CA LEU A 60 6.56 -2.08 -2.64
C LEU A 60 5.66 -2.39 -1.44
N LEU A 61 6.24 -2.61 -0.26
CA LEU A 61 5.51 -2.96 0.95
C LEU A 61 4.89 -1.75 1.68
N THR A 62 5.25 -0.52 1.31
CA THR A 62 4.83 0.71 2.01
C THR A 62 4.08 1.67 1.07
N VAL A 63 4.77 2.63 0.46
CA VAL A 63 4.21 3.72 -0.34
C VAL A 63 3.42 3.26 -1.58
N LYS A 64 3.71 2.06 -2.10
CA LYS A 64 2.95 1.45 -3.21
C LYS A 64 1.80 0.54 -2.76
N SER A 65 1.65 0.30 -1.47
CA SER A 65 0.66 -0.61 -0.88
C SER A 65 -0.29 0.13 0.07
N ASP A 66 0.00 0.13 1.37
CA ASP A 66 -0.92 0.45 2.47
C ASP A 66 -0.41 1.56 3.40
N ASP A 67 0.69 2.23 3.06
CA ASP A 67 1.07 3.49 3.72
C ASP A 67 0.21 4.64 3.19
N VAL A 68 -0.86 4.97 3.91
CA VAL A 68 -1.85 5.98 3.51
C VAL A 68 -1.24 7.38 3.42
N MET A 69 -0.35 7.75 4.33
CA MET A 69 0.31 9.05 4.29
C MET A 69 1.43 9.06 3.26
N GLY A 70 2.26 8.01 3.27
CA GLY A 70 3.39 7.87 2.36
C GLY A 70 2.97 7.88 0.90
N ARG A 71 1.84 7.25 0.52
CA ARG A 71 1.37 7.25 -0.88
C ARG A 71 0.96 8.63 -1.37
N VAL A 72 0.32 9.44 -0.52
CA VAL A 72 -0.11 10.81 -0.87
C VAL A 72 1.11 11.72 -1.04
N GLN A 73 2.02 11.69 -0.07
CA GLN A 73 3.25 12.49 -0.12
C GLN A 73 4.15 12.08 -1.28
N THR A 74 4.25 10.78 -1.56
CA THR A 74 5.01 10.25 -2.70
C THR A 74 4.43 10.75 -4.01
N TYR A 75 3.09 10.72 -4.16
CA TYR A 75 2.44 11.24 -5.35
C TYR A 75 2.72 12.73 -5.55
N GLU A 76 2.60 13.52 -4.49
CA GLU A 76 2.89 14.95 -4.51
C GLU A 76 4.36 15.23 -4.87
N ALA A 77 5.30 14.51 -4.27
CA ALA A 77 6.73 14.62 -4.58
C ALA A 77 7.02 14.31 -6.04
N ILE A 78 6.41 13.25 -6.61
CA ILE A 78 6.56 12.91 -8.03
C ILE A 78 6.03 14.03 -8.94
N VAL A 79 4.87 14.62 -8.61
CA VAL A 79 4.29 15.72 -9.40
C VAL A 79 5.15 16.99 -9.33
N LYS A 80 5.73 17.28 -8.16
CA LYS A 80 6.60 18.44 -7.96
C LYS A 80 8.05 18.23 -8.41
N GLY A 81 8.47 16.98 -8.66
CA GLY A 81 9.85 16.63 -8.94
C GLY A 81 10.77 16.74 -7.71
N GLU A 82 10.20 16.59 -6.51
CA GLU A 82 10.92 16.58 -5.23
C GLU A 82 11.37 15.15 -4.87
N GLU A 83 12.30 15.03 -3.91
CA GLU A 83 12.72 13.73 -3.41
C GLU A 83 11.61 13.05 -2.61
N ILE A 84 11.47 11.73 -2.82
CA ILE A 84 10.48 10.92 -2.11
C ILE A 84 10.92 10.76 -0.65
N GLN A 85 10.01 11.10 0.28
CA GLN A 85 10.24 10.97 1.71
C GLN A 85 10.32 9.50 2.14
N PRO A 86 11.06 9.20 3.24
CA PRO A 86 11.13 7.84 3.74
C PRO A 86 9.74 7.32 4.14
N PRO A 87 9.44 6.04 3.88
CA PRO A 87 8.14 5.46 4.15
C PRO A 87 7.86 5.34 5.66
N GLY A 88 6.58 5.36 6.01
CA GLY A 88 6.09 5.16 7.37
C GLY A 88 5.80 3.70 7.70
N VAL A 89 5.01 3.50 8.77
CA VAL A 89 4.59 2.18 9.22
C VAL A 89 3.35 1.73 8.42
N PRO A 90 3.37 0.53 7.81
CA PRO A 90 2.22 -0.03 7.08
C PRO A 90 0.96 -0.13 7.94
N GLU A 91 -0.20 0.14 7.34
CA GLU A 91 -1.48 0.01 8.04
C GLU A 91 -1.79 -1.44 8.39
N SER A 92 -1.40 -2.40 7.54
CA SER A 92 -1.53 -3.84 7.83
C SER A 92 -0.84 -4.26 9.12
N PHE A 93 0.30 -3.64 9.46
CA PHE A 93 1.00 -3.91 10.71
C PHE A 93 0.26 -3.35 11.92
N LYS A 94 -0.36 -2.16 11.79
CA LYS A 94 -1.21 -1.61 12.86
C LYS A 94 -2.44 -2.49 13.08
N VAL A 95 -3.08 -2.96 12.00
CA VAL A 95 -4.21 -3.91 12.06
C VAL A 95 -3.80 -5.19 12.78
N LEU A 96 -2.64 -5.78 12.44
CA LEU A 96 -2.11 -6.97 13.10
C LEU A 96 -2.00 -6.78 14.63
N ILE A 97 -1.48 -5.65 15.09
CA ILE A 97 -1.32 -5.38 16.53
C ILE A 97 -2.69 -5.31 17.21
N LYS A 98 -3.65 -4.61 16.60
CA LYS A 98 -5.01 -4.50 17.13
C LYS A 98 -5.71 -5.87 17.15
N GLU A 99 -5.49 -6.72 16.15
CA GLU A 99 -6.02 -8.09 16.14
C GLU A 99 -5.42 -8.96 17.26
N LEU A 100 -4.12 -8.87 17.52
CA LEU A 100 -3.48 -9.57 18.65
C LEU A 100 -3.99 -9.06 20.00
N GLN A 101 -4.16 -7.74 20.15
CA GLN A 101 -4.73 -7.13 21.35
C GLN A 101 -6.19 -7.55 21.57
N ALA A 102 -6.98 -7.71 20.50
CA ALA A 102 -8.36 -8.20 20.57
C ALA A 102 -8.45 -9.65 21.07
N LEU A 103 -7.39 -10.45 20.91
CA LEU A 103 -7.26 -11.80 21.48
C LEU A 103 -6.85 -11.79 22.97
N GLY A 104 -6.62 -10.61 23.56
CA GLY A 104 -6.15 -10.46 24.93
C GLY A 104 -4.63 -10.62 25.10
N LEU A 105 -3.87 -10.55 24.01
CA LEU A 105 -2.41 -10.54 24.06
C LEU A 105 -1.90 -9.11 24.28
N SER A 106 -1.03 -8.91 25.27
CA SER A 106 -0.35 -7.63 25.47
C SER A 106 0.81 -7.54 24.48
N VAL A 107 0.61 -6.76 23.41
CA VAL A 107 1.64 -6.49 22.40
C VAL A 107 1.95 -4.99 22.45
N GLU A 108 3.21 -4.70 22.73
CA GLU A 108 3.76 -3.35 22.86
C GLU A 108 4.99 -3.23 21.96
N ILE A 109 5.19 -2.06 21.37
CA ILE A 109 6.39 -1.74 20.60
C ILE A 109 7.29 -0.89 21.48
N LEU A 110 8.51 -1.38 21.68
CA LEU A 110 9.51 -0.70 22.49
C LEU A 110 10.57 -0.09 21.59
N ASN A 111 11.02 1.11 21.95
CA ASN A 111 12.20 1.71 21.35
C ASN A 111 13.48 1.18 22.03
N GLU A 112 14.67 1.61 21.57
CA GLU A 112 15.97 1.23 22.15
C GLU A 112 16.08 1.54 23.66
N ASN A 113 15.32 2.52 24.15
CA ASN A 113 15.28 2.93 25.57
C ASN A 113 14.21 2.18 26.39
N GLU A 114 13.61 1.10 25.86
CA GLU A 114 12.50 0.36 26.48
C GLU A 114 11.23 1.22 26.71
N GLU A 115 11.09 2.31 25.96
CA GLU A 115 9.92 3.19 26.02
C GLU A 115 8.84 2.73 25.02
N GLU A 116 7.59 2.71 25.47
CA GLU A 116 6.43 2.34 24.65
C GLU A 116 6.18 3.37 23.54
N ILE A 117 6.24 2.92 22.28
CA ILE A 117 5.84 3.72 21.12
C ILE A 117 4.34 3.54 20.90
N ARG A 118 3.57 4.59 21.20
CA ARG A 118 2.15 4.63 20.88
C ARG A 118 1.94 5.09 19.45
N PHE A 119 1.26 4.27 18.65
CA PHE A 119 0.67 4.75 17.42
C PHE A 119 -0.39 5.79 17.77
N ILE A 120 -0.15 7.04 17.40
CA ILE A 120 -1.22 8.02 17.36
C ILE A 120 -2.21 7.51 16.31
N GLU A 121 -3.44 7.23 16.74
CA GLU A 121 -4.53 7.01 15.79
C GLU A 121 -4.62 8.30 14.97
N ASP A 122 -4.27 8.25 13.69
CA ASP A 122 -4.45 9.36 12.72
C ASP A 122 -5.97 9.58 12.55
N THR A 123 -6.57 10.15 13.58
CA THR A 123 -7.93 10.63 13.63
C THR A 123 -7.93 11.94 12.86
N GLY A 124 -8.09 11.81 11.54
CA GLY A 124 -8.57 12.80 10.58
C GLY A 124 -8.20 14.26 10.84
N SER A 125 -7.20 14.78 10.13
CA SER A 125 -7.22 16.14 9.54
C SER A 125 -5.87 16.49 8.93
N TYR A 126 -5.47 15.78 7.87
CA TYR A 126 -4.51 16.38 6.93
C TYR A 126 -5.32 16.99 5.80
N PRO A 127 -5.28 18.33 5.59
CA PRO A 127 -5.82 18.90 4.37
C PRO A 127 -5.00 18.33 3.22
N LEU A 128 -5.60 17.41 2.45
CA LEU A 128 -4.93 16.91 1.27
C LEU A 128 -4.81 18.06 0.27
N PRO A 129 -3.66 18.16 -0.42
CA PRO A 129 -3.58 19.00 -1.60
C PRO A 129 -4.69 18.58 -2.57
N ASP A 130 -5.42 19.55 -3.13
CA ASP A 130 -6.38 19.29 -4.20
C ASP A 130 -5.61 18.89 -5.46
N LEU A 131 -5.44 17.59 -5.66
CA LEU A 131 -4.70 16.98 -6.78
C LEU A 131 -5.60 16.81 -8.02
N GLY A 132 -6.63 17.66 -8.17
CA GLY A 132 -7.46 17.70 -9.39
C GLY A 132 -8.38 16.49 -9.57
N GLY A 133 -8.94 15.97 -8.46
CA GLY A 133 -9.96 14.90 -8.49
C GLY A 133 -9.43 13.46 -8.40
N ILE A 134 -8.14 13.25 -8.09
CA ILE A 134 -7.59 11.90 -7.87
C ILE A 134 -7.81 11.47 -6.42
N ASN A 135 -8.69 10.50 -6.21
CA ASN A 135 -8.98 9.96 -4.88
C ASN A 135 -7.89 8.96 -4.44
N LEU A 136 -6.89 9.48 -3.71
CA LEU A 136 -5.83 8.69 -3.06
C LEU A 136 -6.21 8.18 -1.67
N GLN A 137 -7.37 8.57 -1.13
CA GLN A 137 -7.86 8.09 0.16
C GLN A 137 -8.55 6.73 0.05
N GLY A 138 -9.05 6.37 -1.13
CA GLY A 138 -9.70 5.08 -1.36
C GLY A 138 -11.13 5.00 -0.80
N PHE A 139 -11.73 6.12 -0.39
CA PHE A 139 -13.17 6.17 -0.11
C PHE A 139 -13.92 6.16 -1.45
N GLU A 140 -14.83 5.20 -1.65
CA GLU A 140 -15.81 5.31 -2.74
C GLU A 140 -16.66 6.57 -2.51
N GLU A 141 -16.97 7.30 -3.59
CA GLU A 141 -18.13 8.22 -3.56
C GLU A 141 -19.43 7.44 -3.44
#